data_AF-A0A2V9U1Y9-F1
#
_entry.id   AF-A0A2V9U1Y9-F1
#
_cell.length_a   1.000
_cell.length_b   1.000
_cell.length_c   1.000
_cell.angle_alpha   90.00
_cell.angle_beta   90.00
_cell.angle_gamma   90.00
#
_symmetry.space_group_name_H-M   'P 1'
#
loop_
_entity.id
_entity.type
_entity.pdbx_description
1 polymer ?
#
loop_
_entity_poly.entity_id
_entity_poly.type
_entity_poly.pdbx_seq_one_letter_code
_entity_poly.pdbx_strand_id
1 'polypeptide(L)'
;MTKRLLLPALGALGLSAVLSVLHHYGVPIPARALVVVRWIAILSLFPYGIRRRSLTAWIFIAMLAGAAIGHDWPAVAVNLRVIALIFLRLIRTIVAPLLFATLVSGIAGHADLKKVGRMGVKAIVYFEVVTTLALVIGLVAINLSKAGVGAQLPTSSGEALQTQKLTAGETILHIFPDNFAKSVAEGQILQIVVFSILFGIALALVREDRRRPLVIFTDSLAETMFKFTNLVMLFAPFGVGAAIAYTVGNTGMGILLNLGKLLVTLYVALLVFVGGVLLPIALATGVPLKKFITAVAEPFTIAFGTSSSEAALPRAMEAMEGIGVPREVVAFVMPTGYSFNLD
;
A
#
# COMPACT_ATOMS: atom_id res chain seq x y z
N MET A 1 22.23 -18.85 9.57
CA MET A 1 23.23 -17.87 9.08
C MET A 1 22.68 -16.44 8.97
N THR A 2 21.54 -16.18 8.32
CA THR A 2 20.95 -14.82 8.17
C THR A 2 20.61 -14.13 9.50
N LYS A 3 20.14 -14.88 10.51
CA LYS A 3 19.91 -14.35 11.87
C LYS A 3 21.18 -13.78 12.53
N ARG A 4 22.37 -14.33 12.22
CA ARG A 4 23.65 -13.87 12.79
C ARG A 4 24.09 -12.50 12.24
N LEU A 5 23.58 -12.09 11.08
CA LEU A 5 23.84 -10.76 10.49
C LEU A 5 22.82 -9.72 10.95
N LEU A 6 21.58 -10.14 11.24
CA LEU A 6 20.49 -9.25 11.62
C LEU A 6 20.58 -8.77 13.07
N LEU A 7 20.93 -9.65 14.01
CA LEU A 7 21.11 -9.31 15.43
C LEU A 7 22.10 -8.17 15.69
N PRO A 8 23.34 -8.18 15.16
CA PRO A 8 24.28 -7.08 15.38
C PRO A 8 23.82 -5.78 14.71
N ALA A 9 23.16 -5.86 13.54
CA ALA A 9 22.64 -4.68 12.86
C ALA A 9 21.48 -4.03 13.63
N LEU A 10 20.56 -4.84 14.19
CA LEU A 10 19.51 -4.36 15.10
C LEU A 10 20.10 -3.75 16.36
N GLY A 11 21.16 -4.34 16.92
CA GLY A 11 21.90 -3.78 18.04
C GLY A 11 22.50 -2.40 17.72
N ALA A 12 23.09 -2.24 16.54
CA ALA A 12 23.64 -0.97 16.07
C ALA A 12 22.55 0.11 15.86
N LEU A 13 21.40 -0.27 15.32
CA LEU A 13 20.24 0.62 15.18
C LEU A 13 19.68 1.02 16.55
N GLY A 14 19.57 0.07 17.48
CA GLY A 14 19.14 0.32 18.85
C GLY A 14 20.08 1.29 19.56
N LEU A 15 21.39 1.09 19.43
CA LEU A 15 22.41 1.99 19.98
C LEU A 15 22.29 3.40 19.36
N SER A 16 22.14 3.50 18.04
CA SER A 16 21.95 4.78 17.35
C SER A 16 20.70 5.53 17.83
N ALA A 17 19.59 4.82 18.02
CA ALA A 17 18.35 5.38 18.55
C ALA A 17 18.53 5.87 19.99
N VAL A 18 19.15 5.07 20.86
CA VAL A 18 19.43 5.44 22.26
C VAL A 18 20.32 6.68 22.32
N LEU A 19 21.41 6.74 21.55
CA LEU A 19 22.29 7.91 21.51
C LEU A 19 21.55 9.17 21.02
N SER A 20 20.66 9.03 20.05
CA SER A 20 19.85 10.15 19.54
C SER A 20 18.87 10.65 20.60
N VAL A 21 18.27 9.75 21.38
CA VAL A 21 17.40 10.09 22.51
C VAL A 21 18.18 10.76 23.64
N LEU A 22 19.33 10.23 24.02
CA LEU A 22 20.19 10.81 25.06
C LEU A 22 20.64 12.23 24.69
N HIS A 23 21.00 12.47 23.43
CA HIS A 23 21.30 13.81 22.94
C HIS A 23 20.09 14.75 23.05
N HIS A 24 18.88 14.26 22.72
CA HIS A 24 17.65 15.05 22.87
C HIS A 24 17.36 15.45 24.33
N TYR A 25 17.69 14.59 25.30
CA TYR A 25 17.58 14.86 26.74
C TYR A 25 18.80 15.59 27.35
N GLY A 26 19.68 16.16 26.52
CA GLY A 26 20.75 17.06 26.97
C GLY A 26 22.10 16.39 27.27
N VAL A 27 22.29 15.11 26.95
CA VAL A 27 23.62 14.48 27.01
C VAL A 27 24.50 15.05 25.89
N PRO A 28 25.68 15.61 26.19
CA PRO A 28 26.52 16.30 25.21
C PRO A 28 27.24 15.30 24.27
N ILE A 29 26.50 14.78 23.31
CA ILE A 29 27.01 13.90 22.25
C ILE A 29 27.27 14.75 21.01
N PRO A 30 28.46 14.69 20.38
CA PRO A 30 28.74 15.46 19.18
C PRO A 30 27.76 15.10 18.05
N ALA A 31 27.15 16.10 17.40
CA ALA A 31 26.19 15.88 16.32
C ALA A 31 26.76 15.02 15.18
N ARG A 32 28.05 15.19 14.86
CA ARG A 32 28.77 14.36 13.87
C ARG A 32 28.84 12.89 14.28
N ALA A 33 28.99 12.59 15.57
CA ALA A 33 29.01 11.22 16.07
C ALA A 33 27.64 10.54 15.91
N LEU A 34 26.55 11.26 16.14
CA LEU A 34 25.19 10.74 15.92
C LEU A 34 24.94 10.36 14.46
N VAL A 35 25.36 11.22 13.53
CA VAL A 35 25.27 10.96 12.09
C VAL A 35 26.09 9.72 11.73
N VAL A 36 27.37 9.69 12.11
CA VAL A 36 28.28 8.57 11.80
C VAL A 36 27.74 7.23 12.34
N VAL A 37 27.31 7.19 13.61
CA VAL A 37 26.77 5.96 14.21
C VAL A 37 25.50 5.49 13.50
N ARG A 38 24.61 6.41 13.11
CA ARG A 38 23.38 6.07 12.39
C ARG A 38 23.67 5.49 11.01
N TRP A 39 24.58 6.10 10.26
CA TRP A 39 24.96 5.62 8.93
C TRP A 39 25.72 4.29 8.99
N ILE A 40 26.58 4.08 9.99
CA ILE A 40 27.21 2.77 10.23
C ILE A 40 26.14 1.71 10.56
N ALA A 41 25.16 2.04 11.40
CA ALA A 41 24.08 1.13 11.74
C ALA A 41 23.25 0.73 10.51
N ILE A 42 22.90 1.69 9.64
CA ILE A 42 22.16 1.42 8.41
C ILE A 42 23.00 0.59 7.43
N LEU A 43 24.27 0.94 7.23
CA LEU A 43 25.19 0.21 6.35
C LEU A 43 25.42 -1.23 6.82
N SER A 44 25.36 -1.49 8.13
CA SER A 44 25.47 -2.85 8.68
C SER A 44 24.33 -3.79 8.24
N LEU A 45 23.21 -3.25 7.74
CA LEU A 45 22.12 -4.05 7.16
C LEU A 45 22.37 -4.49 5.71
N PHE A 46 23.30 -3.86 4.98
CA PHE A 46 23.57 -4.20 3.58
C PHE A 46 23.99 -5.68 3.38
N PRO A 47 24.92 -6.25 4.17
CA PRO A 47 25.24 -7.66 4.11
C PRO A 47 24.03 -8.58 4.32
N TYR A 48 23.09 -8.18 5.19
CA TYR A 48 21.83 -8.89 5.40
C TYR A 48 20.94 -8.84 4.15
N GLY A 49 20.77 -7.66 3.54
CA GLY A 49 20.01 -7.47 2.30
C GLY A 49 20.56 -8.30 1.14
N ILE A 50 21.88 -8.24 0.91
CA ILE A 50 22.59 -9.01 -0.12
C ILE A 50 22.38 -10.52 0.07
N ARG A 51 22.42 -11.01 1.32
CA ARG A 51 22.28 -12.45 1.59
C ARG A 51 20.84 -12.94 1.56
N ARG A 52 19.86 -12.10 1.92
CA ARG A 52 18.42 -12.43 1.83
C ARG A 52 17.91 -12.46 0.40
N ARG A 53 18.47 -11.62 -0.49
CA ARG A 53 18.02 -11.44 -1.89
C ARG A 53 16.50 -11.20 -2.01
N SER A 54 15.88 -10.61 -0.99
CA SER A 54 14.44 -10.33 -0.96
C SER A 54 14.19 -8.84 -1.13
N LEU A 55 13.24 -8.46 -1.99
CA LEU A 55 12.84 -7.07 -2.21
C LEU A 55 12.40 -6.39 -0.90
N THR A 56 11.61 -7.08 -0.07
CA THR A 56 11.16 -6.56 1.24
C THR A 56 12.31 -6.09 2.13
N ALA A 57 13.42 -6.84 2.17
CA ALA A 57 14.59 -6.46 2.97
C ALA A 57 15.25 -5.19 2.41
N TRP A 58 15.35 -5.07 1.08
CA TRP A 58 15.91 -3.89 0.44
C TRP A 58 15.01 -2.66 0.60
N ILE A 59 13.69 -2.83 0.50
CA ILE A 59 12.73 -1.75 0.75
C ILE A 59 12.89 -1.25 2.19
N PHE A 60 12.96 -2.14 3.18
CA PHE A 60 13.15 -1.75 4.58
C PHE A 60 14.48 -1.01 4.82
N ILE A 61 15.58 -1.50 4.24
CA ILE A 61 16.88 -0.82 4.31
C ILE A 61 16.79 0.58 3.66
N ALA A 62 16.15 0.67 2.50
CA ALA A 62 15.98 1.93 1.79
C ALA A 62 15.05 2.92 2.52
N MET A 63 14.02 2.44 3.23
CA MET A 63 13.19 3.27 4.11
C MET A 63 14.02 3.87 5.24
N LEU A 64 14.85 3.07 5.92
CA LEU A 64 15.71 3.55 7.00
C LEU A 64 16.75 4.55 6.49
N ALA A 65 17.38 4.24 5.34
CA ALA A 65 18.29 5.16 4.67
C ALA A 65 17.59 6.46 4.27
N GLY A 66 16.39 6.36 3.69
CA GLY A 66 15.57 7.50 3.31
C GLY A 66 15.22 8.39 4.49
N ALA A 67 14.77 7.81 5.61
CA ALA A 67 14.48 8.54 6.83
C ALA A 67 15.72 9.26 7.39
N ALA A 68 16.89 8.60 7.35
CA ALA A 68 18.16 9.22 7.76
C ALA A 68 18.55 10.39 6.84
N ILE A 69 18.40 10.25 5.51
CA ILE A 69 18.65 11.35 4.55
C ILE A 69 17.69 12.52 4.81
N GLY A 70 16.40 12.22 5.03
CA GLY A 70 15.38 13.22 5.36
C GLY A 70 15.73 14.03 6.60
N HIS A 71 16.29 13.37 7.63
CA HIS A 71 16.71 14.04 8.86
C HIS A 71 18.00 14.84 8.70
N ASP A 72 19.05 14.21 8.15
CA ASP A 72 20.41 14.77 8.17
C ASP A 72 20.65 15.79 7.05
N TRP A 73 19.98 15.59 5.91
CA TRP A 73 20.10 16.46 4.75
C TRP A 73 18.73 16.79 4.14
N PRO A 74 17.87 17.57 4.84
CA PRO A 74 16.52 17.90 4.37
C PRO A 74 16.48 18.52 2.97
N ALA A 75 17.43 19.41 2.65
CA ALA A 75 17.53 20.05 1.33
C ALA A 75 17.77 19.04 0.19
N VAL A 76 18.56 18.00 0.43
CA VAL A 76 18.77 16.91 -0.54
C VAL A 76 17.51 16.04 -0.61
N ALA A 77 16.92 15.73 0.54
CA ALA A 77 15.76 14.86 0.65
C ALA A 77 14.53 15.39 -0.11
N VAL A 78 14.31 16.71 -0.12
CA VAL A 78 13.22 17.33 -0.89
C VAL A 78 13.35 17.06 -2.39
N ASN A 79 14.58 17.07 -2.92
CA ASN A 79 14.86 16.80 -4.33
C ASN A 79 14.64 15.32 -4.72
N LEU A 80 14.71 14.40 -3.76
CA LEU A 80 14.46 12.97 -4.01
C LEU A 80 13.00 12.68 -4.37
N ARG A 81 12.07 13.64 -4.18
CA ARG A 81 10.66 13.51 -4.60
C ARG A 81 10.51 13.05 -6.04
N VAL A 82 11.40 13.47 -6.94
CA VAL A 82 11.37 13.09 -8.36
C VAL A 82 11.46 11.56 -8.52
N ILE A 83 12.31 10.89 -7.75
CA ILE A 83 12.48 9.43 -7.78
C ILE A 83 11.20 8.73 -7.31
N ALA A 84 10.60 9.22 -6.23
CA ALA A 84 9.33 8.69 -5.71
C ALA A 84 8.20 8.84 -6.74
N LEU A 85 8.11 10.00 -7.41
CA LEU A 85 7.11 10.26 -8.44
C LEU A 85 7.31 9.39 -9.69
N ILE A 86 8.56 9.14 -10.10
CA ILE A 86 8.86 8.21 -11.20
C ILE A 86 8.33 6.81 -10.84
N PHE A 87 8.62 6.32 -9.63
CA PHE A 87 8.14 5.01 -9.19
C PHE A 87 6.60 4.92 -9.21
N LEU A 88 5.90 5.91 -8.65
CA LEU A 88 4.43 5.94 -8.65
C LEU A 88 3.85 6.00 -10.07
N ARG A 89 4.48 6.74 -11.00
CA ARG A 89 4.06 6.78 -12.41
C ARG A 89 4.23 5.42 -13.08
N LEU A 90 5.31 4.70 -12.80
CA LEU A 90 5.51 3.34 -13.34
C LEU A 90 4.41 2.40 -12.84
N ILE A 91 4.04 2.44 -11.56
CA ILE A 91 2.93 1.62 -11.05
C ILE A 91 1.60 1.97 -11.74
N ARG A 92 1.29 3.26 -11.93
CA ARG A 92 0.09 3.70 -12.65
C ARG A 92 -0.05 3.09 -14.05
N THR A 93 1.06 2.93 -14.77
CA THR A 93 1.05 2.30 -16.11
C THR A 93 0.73 0.81 -16.09
N ILE A 94 0.91 0.14 -14.94
CA ILE A 94 0.62 -1.29 -14.76
C ILE A 94 -0.85 -1.52 -14.41
N VAL A 95 -1.41 -0.69 -13.51
CA VAL A 95 -2.70 -0.96 -12.87
C VAL A 95 -3.82 -1.16 -13.89
N ALA A 96 -4.03 -0.21 -14.81
CA ALA A 96 -5.16 -0.27 -15.72
C ALA A 96 -5.14 -1.50 -16.67
N PRO A 97 -4.04 -1.79 -17.41
CA PRO A 97 -3.96 -2.99 -18.23
C PRO A 97 -4.07 -4.29 -17.43
N LEU A 98 -3.46 -4.33 -16.23
CA LEU A 98 -3.50 -5.51 -15.37
C LEU A 98 -4.92 -5.80 -14.89
N LEU A 99 -5.64 -4.79 -14.42
CA LEU A 99 -7.03 -4.92 -13.97
C LEU A 99 -7.95 -5.38 -15.09
N PHE A 100 -7.85 -4.74 -16.26
CA PHE A 100 -8.64 -5.13 -17.43
C PHE A 100 -8.36 -6.59 -17.82
N ALA A 101 -7.10 -6.94 -17.99
CA ALA A 101 -6.69 -8.28 -18.42
C ALA A 101 -7.12 -9.36 -17.42
N THR A 102 -6.89 -9.16 -16.12
CA THR A 102 -7.21 -10.14 -15.07
C THR A 102 -8.71 -10.32 -14.87
N LEU A 103 -9.51 -9.25 -14.90
CA LEU A 103 -10.96 -9.32 -14.77
C LEU A 103 -11.61 -9.97 -15.99
N VAL A 104 -11.23 -9.55 -17.20
CA VAL A 104 -11.81 -10.09 -18.43
C VAL A 104 -11.45 -11.56 -18.58
N SER A 105 -10.18 -11.95 -18.39
CA SER A 105 -9.77 -13.36 -18.43
C SER A 105 -10.43 -14.19 -17.32
N GLY A 106 -10.58 -13.63 -16.12
CA GLY A 106 -11.24 -14.29 -14.99
C GLY A 106 -12.72 -14.60 -15.25
N ILE A 107 -13.47 -13.61 -15.73
CA ILE A 107 -14.92 -13.72 -15.95
C ILE A 107 -15.24 -14.49 -17.24
N ALA A 108 -14.57 -14.18 -18.35
CA ALA A 108 -14.87 -14.81 -19.63
C ALA A 108 -14.23 -16.20 -19.77
N GLY A 109 -13.17 -16.50 -19.02
CA GLY A 109 -12.51 -17.81 -18.99
C GLY A 109 -13.28 -18.87 -18.20
N HIS A 110 -14.10 -18.47 -17.23
CA HIS A 110 -14.88 -19.38 -16.37
C HIS A 110 -16.36 -18.99 -16.47
N ALA A 111 -17.15 -19.78 -17.21
CA ALA A 111 -18.52 -19.44 -17.63
C ALA A 111 -19.59 -19.32 -16.49
N ASP A 112 -19.20 -19.24 -15.22
CA ASP A 112 -20.14 -19.16 -14.09
C ASP A 112 -20.33 -17.71 -13.59
N LEU A 113 -21.13 -16.95 -14.35
CA LEU A 113 -21.54 -15.59 -14.01
C LEU A 113 -22.26 -15.50 -12.65
N LYS A 114 -22.98 -16.56 -12.24
CA LYS A 114 -23.67 -16.58 -10.93
C LYS A 114 -22.66 -16.61 -9.79
N LYS A 115 -21.55 -17.30 -9.96
CA LYS A 115 -20.45 -17.32 -8.99
C LYS A 115 -19.85 -15.93 -8.82
N VAL A 116 -19.59 -15.20 -9.91
CA VAL A 116 -19.05 -13.82 -9.88
C VAL A 116 -19.96 -12.88 -9.11
N GLY A 117 -21.27 -12.85 -9.41
CA GLY A 117 -22.22 -12.02 -8.69
C GLY A 117 -22.29 -12.33 -7.19
N ARG A 118 -22.30 -13.62 -6.83
CA ARG A 118 -22.29 -14.07 -5.42
C ARG A 118 -21.01 -13.67 -4.68
N MET A 119 -19.85 -13.73 -5.36
CA MET A 119 -18.58 -13.26 -4.79
C MET A 119 -18.61 -11.76 -4.54
N GLY A 120 -19.14 -10.97 -5.48
CA GLY A 120 -19.24 -9.52 -5.34
C GLY A 120 -20.12 -9.08 -4.19
N VAL A 121 -21.32 -9.65 -4.06
CA VAL A 121 -22.21 -9.34 -2.92
C VAL A 121 -21.55 -9.70 -1.59
N LYS A 122 -20.90 -10.87 -1.50
CA LYS A 122 -20.17 -11.26 -0.28
C LYS A 122 -19.04 -10.29 0.05
N ALA A 123 -18.29 -9.84 -0.95
CA ALA A 123 -17.19 -8.90 -0.77
C ALA A 123 -17.70 -7.53 -0.29
N ILE A 124 -18.75 -6.97 -0.92
CA ILE A 124 -19.33 -5.68 -0.52
C ILE A 124 -19.88 -5.74 0.91
N VAL A 125 -20.65 -6.77 1.25
CA VAL A 125 -21.16 -6.93 2.62
C VAL A 125 -20.02 -7.07 3.62
N TYR A 126 -18.98 -7.82 3.27
CA TYR A 126 -17.79 -7.96 4.10
C TYR A 126 -17.08 -6.61 4.30
N PHE A 127 -16.86 -5.84 3.23
CA PHE A 127 -16.23 -4.52 3.30
C PHE A 127 -17.04 -3.58 4.17
N GLU A 128 -18.34 -3.45 3.95
CA GLU A 128 -19.20 -2.54 4.72
C GLU A 128 -19.17 -2.85 6.22
N VAL A 129 -19.27 -4.13 6.59
CA VAL A 129 -19.25 -4.56 8.00
C VAL A 129 -17.88 -4.29 8.62
N VAL A 130 -16.79 -4.66 7.94
CA VAL A 130 -15.44 -4.52 8.48
C VAL A 130 -15.02 -3.04 8.58
N THR A 131 -15.37 -2.23 7.58
CA THR A 131 -15.17 -0.77 7.58
C THR A 131 -15.97 -0.10 8.69
N THR A 132 -17.22 -0.51 8.90
CA THR A 132 -18.02 0.02 10.02
C THR A 132 -17.35 -0.28 11.36
N LEU A 133 -16.83 -1.50 11.55
CA LEU A 133 -16.09 -1.86 12.77
C LEU A 133 -14.79 -1.05 12.90
N ALA A 134 -14.05 -0.83 11.81
CA ALA A 134 -12.85 -0.01 11.79
C ALA A 134 -13.14 1.43 12.22
N LEU A 135 -14.19 2.04 11.65
CA LEU A 135 -14.65 3.39 11.99
C LEU A 135 -15.05 3.52 13.46
N VAL A 136 -15.78 2.53 14.00
CA VAL A 136 -16.15 2.51 15.43
C VAL A 136 -14.91 2.44 16.31
N ILE A 137 -13.95 1.57 16.00
CA ILE A 137 -12.69 1.45 16.75
C ILE A 137 -11.90 2.77 16.68
N GLY A 138 -11.79 3.38 15.51
CA GLY A 138 -11.13 4.67 15.31
C GLY A 138 -11.80 5.79 16.11
N LEU A 139 -13.14 5.85 16.07
CA LEU A 139 -13.94 6.84 16.81
C LEU A 139 -13.77 6.68 18.33
N VAL A 140 -13.80 5.44 18.83
CA VAL A 140 -13.56 5.16 20.25
C VAL A 140 -12.13 5.53 20.63
N ALA A 141 -11.14 5.15 19.83
CA ALA A 141 -9.73 5.43 20.10
C ALA A 141 -9.44 6.93 20.18
N ILE A 142 -9.96 7.74 19.24
CA ILE A 142 -9.76 9.20 19.25
C ILE A 142 -10.50 9.89 20.40
N ASN A 143 -11.72 9.44 20.72
CA ASN A 143 -12.50 10.00 21.83
C ASN A 143 -11.86 9.70 23.19
N LEU A 144 -11.24 8.53 23.34
CA LEU A 144 -10.49 8.17 24.54
C LEU A 144 -9.15 8.90 24.61
N SER A 145 -8.38 8.92 23.53
CA SER A 145 -7.05 9.53 23.54
C SER A 145 -7.11 11.04 23.61
N LYS A 146 -8.17 11.67 23.07
CA LYS A 146 -8.28 13.12 22.88
C LYS A 146 -7.03 13.67 22.18
N ALA A 147 -6.52 12.95 21.19
CA ALA A 147 -5.39 13.41 20.39
C ALA A 147 -5.80 14.63 19.55
N GLY A 148 -5.05 15.72 19.66
CA GLY A 148 -5.35 17.00 18.99
C GLY A 148 -5.94 18.09 19.91
N VAL A 149 -6.40 17.75 21.12
CA VAL A 149 -6.80 18.78 22.11
C VAL A 149 -5.57 19.58 22.53
N GLY A 150 -5.58 20.88 22.25
CA GLY A 150 -4.46 21.80 22.51
C GLY A 150 -3.44 21.92 21.38
N ALA A 151 -3.65 21.26 20.23
CA ALA A 151 -2.80 21.45 19.06
C ALA A 151 -3.02 22.85 18.46
N GLN A 152 -1.99 23.68 18.47
CA GLN A 152 -1.98 24.96 17.77
C GLN A 152 -1.66 24.69 16.30
N LEU A 153 -2.68 24.69 15.44
CA LEU A 153 -2.49 24.66 14.00
C LEU A 153 -1.88 26.01 13.57
N PRO A 154 -0.83 26.01 12.72
CA PRO A 154 -0.35 27.26 12.14
C PRO A 154 -1.50 27.95 11.40
N THR A 155 -1.74 29.22 11.72
CA THR A 155 -2.75 30.08 11.08
C THR A 155 -2.34 30.50 9.66
N SER A 156 -1.75 29.60 8.88
CA SER A 156 -1.58 29.79 7.45
C SER A 156 -2.93 29.56 6.80
N SER A 157 -3.65 30.66 6.59
CA SER A 157 -4.76 30.84 5.63
C SER A 157 -5.18 29.54 4.95
N GLY A 158 -6.02 28.79 5.65
CA GLY A 158 -6.68 27.63 5.05
C GLY A 158 -7.53 28.17 3.93
N GLU A 159 -7.10 27.97 2.69
CA GLU A 159 -8.06 27.82 1.60
C GLU A 159 -9.08 26.82 2.14
N ALA A 160 -10.31 27.30 2.36
CA ALA A 160 -11.41 26.41 2.68
C ALA A 160 -11.40 25.37 1.57
N LEU A 161 -10.96 24.15 1.89
CA LEU A 161 -11.04 23.03 0.98
C LEU A 161 -12.48 23.03 0.51
N GLN A 162 -12.70 23.38 -0.75
CA GLN A 162 -14.02 23.29 -1.36
C GLN A 162 -14.31 21.81 -1.41
N THR A 163 -14.87 21.28 -0.32
CA THR A 163 -15.50 19.98 -0.32
C THR A 163 -16.74 20.14 -1.17
N GLN A 164 -16.58 19.92 -2.48
CA GLN A 164 -17.72 19.60 -3.32
C GLN A 164 -18.33 18.34 -2.71
N LYS A 165 -19.46 18.52 -2.02
CA LYS A 165 -20.26 17.40 -1.57
C LYS A 165 -20.80 16.74 -2.84
N LEU A 166 -20.15 15.67 -3.28
CA LEU A 166 -20.74 14.78 -4.27
C LEU A 166 -22.09 14.34 -3.72
N THR A 167 -23.13 14.64 -4.47
CA THR A 167 -24.49 14.20 -4.17
C THR A 167 -24.52 12.68 -4.28
N ALA A 168 -25.36 11.97 -3.52
CA ALA A 168 -25.44 10.51 -3.60
C ALA A 168 -25.66 10.01 -5.04
N GLY A 169 -26.43 10.75 -5.84
CA GLY A 169 -26.60 10.46 -7.27
C GLY A 169 -25.33 10.63 -8.11
N GLU A 170 -24.50 11.63 -7.82
CA GLU A 170 -23.23 11.85 -8.51
C GLU A 170 -22.19 10.80 -8.12
N THR A 171 -22.19 10.36 -6.85
CA THR A 171 -21.36 9.23 -6.41
C THR A 171 -21.72 7.94 -7.14
N ILE A 172 -23.01 7.65 -7.33
CA ILE A 172 -23.47 6.49 -8.10
C ILE A 172 -23.08 6.63 -9.57
N LEU A 173 -23.29 7.79 -10.18
CA LEU A 173 -22.91 8.04 -11.58
C LEU A 173 -21.40 7.86 -11.78
N HIS A 174 -20.56 8.29 -10.83
CA HIS A 174 -19.11 8.16 -10.89
C HIS A 174 -18.61 6.70 -10.88
N ILE A 175 -19.46 5.73 -10.49
CA ILE A 175 -19.15 4.30 -10.59
C ILE A 175 -19.07 3.86 -12.07
N PHE A 176 -19.89 4.47 -12.93
CA PHE A 176 -20.01 4.10 -14.33
C PHE A 176 -19.13 5.01 -15.20
N PRO A 177 -18.20 4.44 -16.00
CA PRO A 177 -17.38 5.25 -16.91
C PRO A 177 -18.22 5.89 -18.02
N ASP A 178 -17.97 7.17 -18.28
CA ASP A 178 -18.42 7.85 -19.50
C ASP A 178 -17.57 7.41 -20.71
N ASN A 179 -16.26 7.22 -20.50
CA ASN A 179 -15.31 6.79 -21.52
C ASN A 179 -14.17 5.96 -20.90
N PHE A 180 -13.99 4.72 -21.37
CA PHE A 180 -12.97 3.83 -20.83
C PHE A 180 -11.54 4.38 -20.96
N ALA A 181 -11.18 4.96 -22.11
CA ALA A 181 -9.83 5.50 -22.32
C ALA A 181 -9.56 6.69 -21.39
N LYS A 182 -10.57 7.52 -21.12
CA LYS A 182 -10.49 8.60 -20.14
C LYS A 182 -10.31 8.06 -18.72
N SER A 183 -11.09 7.06 -18.30
CA SER A 183 -10.93 6.43 -16.97
C SER A 183 -9.52 5.86 -16.79
N VAL A 184 -8.94 5.27 -17.85
CA VAL A 184 -7.55 4.79 -17.85
C VAL A 184 -6.56 5.94 -17.74
N ALA A 185 -6.73 7.02 -18.50
CA ALA A 185 -5.84 8.18 -18.48
C ALA A 185 -5.88 8.94 -17.14
N GLU A 186 -7.06 9.02 -16.52
CA GLU A 186 -7.28 9.72 -15.25
C GLU A 186 -7.03 8.83 -14.01
N GLY A 187 -6.79 7.53 -14.19
CA GLY A 187 -6.53 6.60 -13.09
C GLY A 187 -7.78 6.27 -12.26
N GLN A 188 -8.97 6.30 -12.86
CA GLN A 188 -10.23 5.98 -12.20
C GLN A 188 -10.42 4.46 -12.08
N ILE A 189 -9.74 3.87 -11.09
CA ILE A 189 -9.67 2.42 -10.87
C ILE A 189 -11.05 1.78 -10.79
N LEU A 190 -11.99 2.37 -10.03
CA LEU A 190 -13.35 1.85 -9.89
C LEU A 190 -14.06 1.72 -11.24
N GLN A 191 -13.96 2.74 -12.08
CA GLN A 191 -14.60 2.75 -13.39
C GLN A 191 -13.96 1.73 -14.35
N ILE A 192 -12.64 1.58 -14.29
CA ILE A 192 -11.90 0.54 -15.04
C ILE A 192 -12.41 -0.85 -14.63
N VAL A 193 -12.61 -1.10 -13.34
CA VAL A 193 -13.14 -2.36 -12.81
C VAL A 193 -14.56 -2.61 -13.33
N VAL A 194 -15.46 -1.63 -13.23
CA VAL A 194 -16.84 -1.74 -13.71
C VAL A 194 -16.91 -2.02 -15.21
N PHE A 195 -16.15 -1.29 -16.01
CA PHE A 195 -16.05 -1.57 -17.45
C PHE A 195 -15.55 -2.98 -17.73
N SER A 196 -14.47 -3.40 -17.06
CA SER A 196 -13.85 -4.71 -17.28
C SER A 196 -14.79 -5.86 -16.90
N ILE A 197 -15.61 -5.69 -15.86
CA ILE A 197 -16.65 -6.64 -15.49
C ILE A 197 -17.72 -6.73 -16.57
N LEU A 198 -18.29 -5.60 -16.99
CA LEU A 198 -19.34 -5.57 -18.02
C LEU A 198 -18.82 -6.14 -19.35
N PHE A 199 -17.59 -5.78 -19.73
CA PHE A 199 -16.92 -6.32 -20.91
C PHE A 199 -16.69 -7.84 -20.79
N GLY A 200 -16.20 -8.31 -19.65
CA GLY A 200 -16.00 -9.74 -19.39
C GLY A 200 -17.31 -10.54 -19.46
N ILE A 201 -18.40 -10.00 -18.91
CA ILE A 201 -19.75 -10.60 -19.00
C ILE A 201 -20.20 -10.64 -20.46
N ALA A 202 -20.10 -9.52 -21.19
CA ALA A 202 -20.47 -9.47 -22.60
C ALA A 202 -19.67 -10.49 -23.42
N LEU A 203 -18.35 -10.58 -23.19
CA LEU A 203 -17.47 -11.55 -23.85
C LEU A 203 -17.85 -13.00 -23.51
N ALA A 204 -18.30 -13.28 -22.29
CA ALA A 204 -18.75 -14.62 -21.89
C ALA A 204 -20.03 -15.05 -22.64
N LEU A 205 -20.88 -14.10 -23.05
CA LEU A 205 -22.10 -14.32 -23.83
C LEU A 205 -21.83 -14.47 -25.34
N VAL A 206 -20.63 -14.13 -25.81
CA VAL A 206 -20.22 -14.31 -27.21
C VAL A 206 -19.96 -15.80 -27.47
N ARG A 207 -20.24 -16.24 -28.70
CA ARG A 207 -19.95 -17.61 -29.16
C ARG A 207 -18.49 -17.98 -28.94
N GLU A 208 -18.26 -19.24 -28.60
CA GLU A 208 -16.95 -19.72 -28.16
C GLU A 208 -15.83 -19.47 -29.18
N ASP A 209 -16.10 -19.65 -30.47
CA ASP A 209 -15.15 -19.42 -31.57
C ASP A 209 -14.67 -17.97 -31.64
N ARG A 210 -15.51 -17.02 -31.25
CA ARG A 210 -15.21 -15.57 -31.26
C ARG A 210 -14.68 -15.06 -29.94
N ARG A 211 -15.08 -15.65 -28.80
CA ARG A 211 -14.58 -15.25 -27.48
C ARG A 211 -13.16 -15.76 -27.22
N ARG A 212 -12.82 -16.96 -27.69
CA ARG A 212 -11.56 -17.65 -27.34
C ARG A 212 -10.29 -16.85 -27.67
N PRO A 213 -10.16 -16.18 -28.83
CA PRO A 213 -8.98 -15.36 -29.12
C PRO A 213 -8.79 -14.20 -28.13
N LEU A 214 -9.86 -13.55 -27.71
CA LEU A 214 -9.82 -12.45 -26.75
C LEU A 214 -9.50 -12.93 -25.33
N VAL A 215 -10.00 -14.10 -24.94
CA VAL A 215 -9.65 -14.72 -23.65
C VAL A 215 -8.16 -15.07 -23.61
N ILE A 216 -7.62 -15.68 -24.67
CA ILE A 216 -6.18 -16.01 -24.75
C ILE A 216 -5.33 -14.73 -24.72
N PHE A 217 -5.73 -13.70 -25.47
CA PHE A 217 -5.06 -12.40 -25.47
C PHE A 217 -5.04 -11.76 -24.07
N THR A 218 -6.19 -11.70 -23.40
CA THR A 218 -6.29 -11.09 -22.06
C THR A 218 -5.55 -11.90 -21.01
N ASP A 219 -5.50 -13.23 -21.15
CA ASP A 219 -4.68 -14.06 -20.26
C ASP A 219 -3.19 -13.79 -20.44
N SER A 220 -2.73 -13.74 -21.70
CA SER A 220 -1.34 -13.44 -22.04
C SER A 220 -0.93 -12.03 -21.61
N LEU A 221 -1.86 -11.07 -21.73
CA LEU A 221 -1.67 -9.69 -21.28
C LEU A 221 -1.52 -9.64 -19.76
N ALA A 222 -2.35 -10.34 -19.00
CA ALA A 222 -2.25 -10.37 -17.54
C ALA A 222 -0.92 -10.96 -17.08
N GLU A 223 -0.49 -12.09 -17.65
CA GLU A 223 0.83 -12.69 -17.34
C GLU A 223 1.98 -11.73 -17.68
N THR A 224 1.90 -11.05 -18.82
CA THR A 224 2.87 -10.02 -19.21
C THR A 224 2.88 -8.86 -18.22
N MET A 225 1.72 -8.39 -17.75
CA MET A 225 1.61 -7.31 -16.78
C MET A 225 2.12 -7.72 -15.39
N PHE A 226 1.98 -8.98 -14.98
CA PHE A 226 2.65 -9.49 -13.79
C PHE A 226 4.18 -9.50 -13.96
N LYS A 227 4.70 -9.95 -15.10
CA LYS A 227 6.15 -9.84 -15.37
C LYS A 227 6.63 -8.39 -15.39
N PHE A 228 5.85 -7.47 -15.95
CA PHE A 228 6.15 -6.04 -15.95
C PHE A 228 6.12 -5.46 -14.53
N THR A 229 5.15 -5.87 -13.72
CA THR A 229 5.10 -5.54 -12.29
C THR A 229 6.40 -5.93 -11.61
N ASN A 230 6.85 -7.17 -11.78
CA ASN A 230 8.11 -7.65 -11.18
C ASN A 230 9.33 -6.82 -11.62
N LEU A 231 9.38 -6.34 -12.86
CA LEU A 231 10.45 -5.47 -13.35
C LEU A 231 10.43 -4.11 -12.65
N VAL A 232 9.26 -3.46 -12.58
CA VAL A 232 9.10 -2.16 -11.90
C VAL A 232 9.37 -2.28 -10.41
N MET A 233 9.03 -3.43 -9.80
CA MET A 233 9.28 -3.71 -8.40
C MET A 233 10.77 -3.77 -8.02
N LEU A 234 11.68 -4.00 -8.98
CA LEU A 234 13.13 -3.87 -8.73
C LEU A 234 13.52 -2.42 -8.39
N PHE A 235 12.75 -1.44 -8.85
CA PHE A 235 12.95 -0.03 -8.54
C PHE A 235 12.29 0.41 -7.22
N ALA A 236 11.43 -0.44 -6.62
CA ALA A 236 10.67 -0.10 -5.42
C ALA A 236 11.52 0.36 -4.22
N PRO A 237 12.70 -0.23 -3.91
CA PRO A 237 13.53 0.26 -2.82
C PRO A 237 13.91 1.73 -2.98
N PHE A 238 14.26 2.16 -4.21
CA PHE A 238 14.62 3.55 -4.49
C PHE A 238 13.41 4.48 -4.39
N GLY A 239 12.27 4.08 -4.96
CA GLY A 239 11.03 4.86 -4.92
C GLY A 239 10.53 5.07 -3.49
N VAL A 240 10.46 3.99 -2.70
CA VAL A 240 10.02 4.03 -1.30
C VAL A 240 11.02 4.80 -0.43
N GLY A 241 12.32 4.54 -0.57
CA GLY A 241 13.34 5.27 0.20
C GLY A 241 13.30 6.77 -0.09
N ALA A 242 13.12 7.15 -1.35
CA ALA A 242 12.95 8.54 -1.75
C ALA A 242 11.66 9.18 -1.22
N ALA A 243 10.55 8.43 -1.18
CA ALA A 243 9.28 8.90 -0.61
C ALA A 243 9.41 9.21 0.88
N ILE A 244 10.00 8.29 1.65
CA ILE A 244 10.27 8.49 3.09
C ILE A 244 11.24 9.65 3.31
N ALA A 245 12.31 9.76 2.51
CA ALA A 245 13.23 10.88 2.59
C ALA A 245 12.53 12.22 2.38
N TYR A 246 11.71 12.32 1.32
CA TYR A 246 10.94 13.52 1.03
C TYR A 246 9.99 13.88 2.17
N THR A 247 9.20 12.93 2.67
CA THR A 247 8.25 13.17 3.77
C THR A 247 8.97 13.64 5.03
N VAL A 248 10.07 12.99 5.41
CA VAL A 248 10.84 13.38 6.61
C VAL A 248 11.54 14.72 6.43
N GLY A 249 12.12 14.99 5.26
CA GLY A 249 12.83 16.25 4.98
C GLY A 249 11.91 17.46 4.80
N ASN A 250 10.70 17.27 4.26
CA ASN A 250 9.74 18.35 4.02
C ASN A 250 8.89 18.67 5.25
N THR A 251 8.43 17.64 5.97
CA THR A 251 7.54 17.80 7.13
C THR A 251 8.33 17.99 8.44
N GLY A 252 9.60 17.59 8.45
CA GLY A 252 10.48 17.69 9.61
C GLY A 252 10.09 16.75 10.75
N MET A 253 11.05 16.47 11.62
CA MET A 253 10.84 15.56 12.76
C MET A 253 9.97 16.17 13.87
N GLY A 254 9.89 17.51 13.95
CA GLY A 254 9.15 18.23 14.97
C GLY A 254 7.62 18.09 14.84
N ILE A 255 7.09 18.01 13.61
CA ILE A 255 5.65 17.78 13.39
C ILE A 255 5.26 16.36 13.82
N LEU A 256 6.15 15.37 13.66
CA LEU A 256 5.93 14.00 14.14
C LEU A 256 5.81 13.93 15.67
N LEU A 257 6.46 14.83 16.42
CA LEU A 257 6.30 14.94 17.87
C LEU A 257 4.97 15.62 18.24
N ASN A 258 4.60 16.72 17.58
CA ASN A 258 3.33 17.43 17.84
C ASN A 258 2.09 16.61 17.44
N LEU A 259 2.20 15.80 16.38
CA LEU A 259 1.20 14.80 15.98
C LEU A 259 1.44 13.43 16.62
N GLY A 260 2.44 13.29 17.49
CA GLY A 260 2.85 12.00 18.03
C GLY A 260 1.72 11.30 18.76
N LYS A 261 0.91 12.04 19.52
CA LYS A 261 -0.27 11.51 20.19
C LYS A 261 -1.33 10.99 19.19
N LEU A 262 -1.51 11.69 18.07
CA LEU A 262 -2.43 11.27 17.01
C LEU A 262 -1.91 10.00 16.31
N LEU A 263 -0.62 9.95 15.99
CA LEU A 263 0.02 8.77 15.39
C LEU A 263 -0.04 7.55 16.31
N VAL A 264 0.29 7.72 17.59
CA VAL A 264 0.18 6.63 18.57
C VAL A 264 -1.25 6.12 18.66
N THR A 265 -2.23 7.03 18.72
CA THR A 265 -3.66 6.65 18.72
C THR A 265 -4.01 5.85 17.48
N LEU A 266 -3.60 6.30 16.29
CA LEU A 266 -3.82 5.60 15.03
C LEU A 266 -3.22 4.19 15.04
N TYR A 267 -1.94 4.04 15.38
CA TYR A 267 -1.29 2.73 15.38
C TYR A 267 -1.87 1.78 16.43
N VAL A 268 -2.24 2.29 17.61
CA VAL A 268 -2.94 1.48 18.62
C VAL A 268 -4.31 1.03 18.08
N ALA A 269 -5.09 1.92 17.46
CA ALA A 269 -6.36 1.58 16.84
C ALA A 269 -6.19 0.52 15.74
N LEU A 270 -5.18 0.66 14.87
CA LEU A 270 -4.85 -0.32 13.84
C LEU A 270 -4.47 -1.68 14.44
N LEU A 271 -3.67 -1.71 15.52
CA LEU A 271 -3.32 -2.96 16.21
C LEU A 271 -4.54 -3.63 16.82
N VAL A 272 -5.44 -2.85 17.44
CA VAL A 272 -6.72 -3.35 17.97
C VAL A 272 -7.62 -3.86 16.84
N PHE A 273 -7.68 -3.17 15.70
CA PHE A 273 -8.46 -3.60 14.54
C PHE A 273 -7.90 -4.89 13.93
N VAL A 274 -6.59 -4.95 13.68
CA VAL A 274 -5.93 -6.16 13.14
C VAL A 274 -6.10 -7.34 14.11
N GLY A 275 -5.86 -7.14 15.40
CA GLY A 275 -5.94 -8.20 16.41
C GLY A 275 -7.36 -8.59 16.83
N GLY A 276 -8.29 -7.63 16.84
CA GLY A 276 -9.65 -7.80 17.34
C GLY A 276 -10.71 -8.04 16.27
N VAL A 277 -10.44 -7.69 15.01
CA VAL A 277 -11.36 -7.88 13.88
C VAL A 277 -10.76 -8.82 12.83
N LEU A 278 -9.64 -8.43 12.21
CA LEU A 278 -9.08 -9.18 11.08
C LEU A 278 -8.54 -10.56 11.48
N LEU A 279 -7.85 -10.67 12.62
CA LEU A 279 -7.29 -11.93 13.10
C LEU A 279 -8.38 -12.96 13.45
N PRO A 280 -9.44 -12.64 14.21
CA PRO A 280 -10.56 -13.55 14.45
C PRO A 280 -11.24 -14.00 13.16
N ILE A 281 -11.47 -13.10 12.20
CA ILE A 281 -12.03 -13.44 10.88
C ILE A 281 -11.13 -14.43 10.15
N ALA A 282 -9.82 -14.17 10.12
CA ALA A 282 -8.85 -15.04 9.44
C ALA A 282 -8.78 -16.43 10.10
N LEU A 283 -8.87 -16.50 11.43
CA LEU A 283 -8.92 -17.77 12.17
C LEU A 283 -10.22 -18.54 11.92
N ALA A 284 -11.37 -17.87 11.95
CA ALA A 284 -12.68 -18.47 11.71
C ALA A 284 -12.84 -19.01 10.28
N THR A 285 -12.17 -18.38 9.31
CA THR A 285 -12.18 -18.79 7.90
C THR A 285 -11.07 -19.79 7.53
N GLY A 286 -10.19 -20.14 8.46
CA GLY A 286 -9.12 -21.11 8.24
C GLY A 286 -7.97 -20.60 7.36
N VAL A 287 -7.75 -19.29 7.28
CA VAL A 287 -6.66 -18.71 6.49
C VAL A 287 -5.31 -19.14 7.09
N PRO A 288 -4.36 -19.65 6.28
CA PRO A 288 -3.04 -20.04 6.75
C PRO A 288 -2.21 -18.79 7.10
N LEU A 289 -2.37 -18.26 8.32
CA LEU A 289 -1.81 -16.97 8.77
C LEU A 289 -0.33 -16.79 8.44
N LYS A 290 0.51 -17.80 8.66
CA LYS A 290 1.95 -17.71 8.37
C LYS A 290 2.22 -17.49 6.88
N LYS A 291 1.52 -18.21 6.00
CA LYS A 291 1.66 -18.06 4.55
C LYS A 291 1.12 -16.70 4.11
N PHE A 292 -0.04 -16.30 4.63
CA PHE A 292 -0.66 -15.01 4.33
C PHE A 292 0.23 -13.84 4.72
N ILE A 293 0.68 -13.76 5.99
CA ILE A 293 1.56 -12.69 6.48
C ILE A 293 2.86 -12.61 5.66
N THR A 294 3.43 -13.76 5.31
CA THR A 294 4.65 -13.79 4.48
C THR A 294 4.40 -13.24 3.07
N ALA A 295 3.23 -13.55 2.49
CA ALA A 295 2.86 -13.09 1.16
C ALA A 295 2.53 -11.58 1.12
N VAL A 296 1.82 -11.06 2.13
CA VAL A 296 1.43 -9.63 2.16
C VAL A 296 2.51 -8.70 2.69
N ALA A 297 3.58 -9.21 3.31
CA ALA A 297 4.64 -8.39 3.89
C ALA A 297 5.27 -7.43 2.87
N GLU A 298 5.48 -7.88 1.64
CA GLU A 298 6.05 -7.05 0.58
C GLU A 298 5.07 -5.96 0.10
N PRO A 299 3.83 -6.28 -0.34
CA PRO A 299 2.78 -5.28 -0.60
C PRO A 299 2.59 -4.26 0.53
N PHE A 300 2.53 -4.73 1.78
CA PHE A 300 2.35 -3.88 2.95
C PHE A 300 3.50 -2.88 3.12
N THR A 301 4.74 -3.33 2.93
CA THR A 301 5.93 -2.45 3.04
C THR A 301 5.91 -1.37 1.95
N ILE A 302 5.45 -1.71 0.76
CA ILE A 302 5.32 -0.75 -0.35
C ILE A 302 4.25 0.28 -0.02
N ALA A 303 3.03 -0.16 0.33
CA ALA A 303 1.92 0.73 0.67
C ALA A 303 2.28 1.67 1.83
N PHE A 304 2.95 1.14 2.85
CA PHE A 304 3.46 1.93 3.98
C PHE A 304 4.52 2.95 3.55
N GLY A 305 5.45 2.53 2.69
CA GLY A 305 6.57 3.35 2.24
C GLY A 305 6.20 4.45 1.26
N THR A 306 5.16 4.24 0.45
CA THR A 306 4.68 5.21 -0.55
C THR A 306 3.44 5.98 -0.10
N SER A 307 2.83 5.58 1.02
CA SER A 307 1.51 6.06 1.46
C SER A 307 0.44 5.93 0.35
N SER A 308 0.52 4.86 -0.44
CA SER A 308 -0.37 4.61 -1.58
C SER A 308 -0.72 3.14 -1.71
N SER A 309 -1.99 2.82 -1.49
CA SER A 309 -2.53 1.46 -1.71
C SER A 309 -2.48 1.07 -3.20
N GLU A 310 -2.56 2.05 -4.11
CA GLU A 310 -2.43 1.86 -5.56
C GLU A 310 -1.06 1.28 -5.92
N ALA A 311 0.00 1.81 -5.29
CA ALA A 311 1.36 1.39 -5.52
C ALA A 311 1.61 -0.10 -5.19
N ALA A 312 0.84 -0.65 -4.23
CA ALA A 312 1.00 -2.01 -3.76
C ALA A 312 0.05 -3.01 -4.46
N LEU A 313 -0.99 -2.53 -5.15
CA LEU A 313 -2.07 -3.36 -5.68
C LEU A 313 -1.56 -4.46 -6.64
N PRO A 314 -0.72 -4.19 -7.66
CA PRO A 314 -0.24 -5.23 -8.56
C PRO A 314 0.50 -6.35 -7.83
N ARG A 315 1.36 -5.99 -6.88
CA ARG A 315 2.13 -6.96 -6.08
C ARG A 315 1.23 -7.74 -5.12
N ALA A 316 0.21 -7.10 -4.56
CA ALA A 316 -0.77 -7.75 -3.70
C ALA A 316 -1.58 -8.80 -4.47
N MET A 317 -1.97 -8.51 -5.72
CA MET A 317 -2.65 -9.47 -6.59
C MET A 317 -1.77 -10.69 -6.86
N GLU A 318 -0.51 -10.49 -7.28
CA GLU A 318 0.46 -11.59 -7.47
C GLU A 318 0.66 -12.43 -6.22
N ALA A 319 0.78 -11.77 -5.06
CA ALA A 319 0.99 -12.45 -3.78
C ALA A 319 -0.20 -13.33 -3.40
N MET A 320 -1.44 -12.89 -3.68
CA MET A 320 -2.65 -13.67 -3.43
C MET A 320 -2.77 -14.85 -4.40
N GLU A 321 -2.50 -14.66 -5.69
CA GLU A 321 -2.46 -15.77 -6.65
C GLU A 321 -1.36 -16.79 -6.29
N GLY A 322 -0.18 -16.31 -5.88
CA GLY A 322 0.95 -17.16 -5.50
C GLY A 322 0.72 -18.03 -4.27
N ILE A 323 -0.23 -17.68 -3.39
CA ILE A 323 -0.66 -18.53 -2.26
C ILE A 323 -1.87 -19.42 -2.60
N GLY A 324 -2.33 -19.41 -3.85
CA GLY A 324 -3.38 -20.30 -4.36
C GLY A 324 -4.79 -19.72 -4.33
N VAL A 325 -4.96 -18.40 -4.15
CA VAL A 325 -6.28 -17.78 -4.29
C VAL A 325 -6.67 -17.82 -5.77
N PRO A 326 -7.89 -18.28 -6.13
CA PRO A 326 -8.32 -18.32 -7.52
C PRO A 326 -8.24 -16.95 -8.18
N ARG A 327 -7.70 -16.89 -9.39
CA ARG A 327 -7.48 -15.63 -10.13
C ARG A 327 -8.75 -14.81 -10.32
N GLU A 328 -9.89 -15.46 -10.54
CA GLU A 328 -11.21 -14.80 -10.59
C GLU A 328 -11.57 -14.07 -9.29
N VAL A 329 -11.16 -14.60 -8.12
CA VAL A 329 -11.39 -13.99 -6.80
C VAL A 329 -10.43 -12.82 -6.62
N VAL A 330 -9.14 -13.00 -6.93
CA VAL A 330 -8.12 -11.94 -6.81
C VAL A 330 -8.47 -10.76 -7.71
N ALA A 331 -8.76 -11.04 -8.98
CA ALA A 331 -9.08 -10.03 -9.99
C ALA A 331 -10.31 -9.20 -9.61
N PHE A 332 -11.30 -9.82 -8.96
CA PHE A 332 -12.49 -9.13 -8.54
C PHE A 332 -12.33 -8.44 -7.17
N VAL A 333 -11.97 -9.18 -6.13
CA VAL A 333 -12.04 -8.70 -4.74
C VAL A 333 -10.94 -7.67 -4.44
N MET A 334 -9.73 -7.83 -4.96
CA MET A 334 -8.62 -6.90 -4.63
C MET A 334 -8.86 -5.48 -5.17
N PRO A 335 -9.28 -5.28 -6.44
CA PRO A 335 -9.51 -3.94 -6.97
C PRO A 335 -10.78 -3.29 -6.40
N THR A 336 -11.83 -4.09 -6.16
CA THR A 336 -13.04 -3.58 -5.50
C THR A 336 -12.71 -3.17 -4.05
N GLY A 337 -11.92 -3.97 -3.34
CA GLY A 337 -11.42 -3.63 -2.01
C GLY A 337 -10.62 -2.33 -2.00
N TYR A 338 -9.71 -2.12 -2.96
CA TYR A 338 -8.98 -0.86 -3.08
C TYR A 338 -9.90 0.38 -3.16
N SER A 339 -11.05 0.28 -3.84
CA SER A 339 -11.97 1.41 -3.99
C SER A 339 -12.99 1.56 -2.87
N PHE A 340 -13.44 0.45 -2.26
CA PHE A 340 -14.55 0.45 -1.30
C PHE A 340 -14.13 0.13 0.14
N ASN A 341 -12.91 -0.36 0.37
CA ASN A 341 -12.42 -0.81 1.68
C ASN A 341 -11.02 -0.21 1.95
N LEU A 342 -11.02 0.96 2.59
CA LEU A 342 -9.82 1.76 2.90
C LEU A 342 -9.56 1.86 4.41
N ASP A 343 -9.83 0.77 5.13
CA ASP A 343 -9.68 0.64 6.59
C ASP A 343 -8.22 0.68 7.07
#